data_AF-A0A2V8PAP6-F1
#
_entry.id   AF-A0A2V8PAP6-F1
#
_cell.length_a   1.000
_cell.length_b   1.000
_cell.length_c   1.000
_cell.angle_alpha   90.00
_cell.angle_beta   90.00
_cell.angle_gamma   90.00
#
_symmetry.space_group_name_H-M   'P 1'
#
loop_
_entity.id
_entity.type
_entity.pdbx_description
1 polymer ?
#
loop_
_entity_poly.entity_id
_entity_poly.type
_entity_poly.pdbx_seq_one_letter_code
_entity_poly.pdbx_strand_id
1 'polypeptide(L)'
;MFRKVQVALVSPLVLAWLAFLYHLSSTPDRRPYQPPPSAIETSKQPESSTNAEFAAHVEQLKKKLPSADFTILIQPPFVIIGDEPAEAVKQHSENTVKWAVDKLKQDFFSQDPRDILDIWL
;
A
#
# COMPACT_ATOMS: atom_id res chain seq x y z
N MET A 1 -57.17 -22.75 13.84
CA MET A 1 -56.12 -22.38 14.83
C MET A 1 -54.71 -22.76 14.34
N PHE A 2 -54.38 -22.56 13.04
CA PHE A 2 -53.16 -23.12 12.41
C PHE A 2 -52.45 -22.15 11.44
N ARG A 3 -52.38 -20.84 11.73
CA ARG A 3 -51.60 -19.87 10.92
C ARG A 3 -50.48 -19.15 11.68
N LYS A 4 -50.36 -19.34 13.00
CA LYS A 4 -49.32 -18.67 13.82
C LYS A 4 -48.07 -19.53 14.09
N VAL A 5 -48.12 -20.84 13.87
CA VAL A 5 -46.99 -21.76 14.11
C VAL A 5 -46.01 -21.80 12.93
N GLN A 6 -46.47 -21.50 11.72
CA GLN A 6 -45.65 -21.66 10.50
C GLN A 6 -44.61 -20.55 10.31
N VAL A 7 -44.81 -19.35 10.87
CA VAL A 7 -43.82 -18.25 10.77
C VAL A 7 -42.67 -18.42 11.78
N ALA A 8 -42.91 -19.10 12.90
CA ALA A 8 -41.90 -19.31 13.93
C ALA A 8 -40.82 -20.34 13.55
N LEU A 9 -41.08 -21.21 12.58
CA LEU A 9 -40.17 -22.32 12.21
C LEU A 9 -39.31 -22.03 10.98
N VAL A 10 -39.70 -21.05 10.14
CA VAL A 10 -38.93 -20.65 8.95
C VAL A 10 -37.78 -19.70 9.31
N SER A 11 -37.95 -18.88 10.35
CA SER A 11 -36.94 -17.92 10.81
C SER A 11 -35.60 -18.56 11.24
N PRO A 12 -35.56 -19.62 12.09
CA PRO A 12 -34.30 -20.27 12.45
C PRO A 12 -33.66 -20.99 11.26
N LEU A 13 -34.46 -21.49 10.31
CA LEU A 13 -33.96 -22.17 9.12
C LEU A 13 -33.26 -21.19 8.17
N VAL A 14 -33.84 -19.99 7.98
CA VAL A 14 -33.26 -18.92 7.16
C VAL A 14 -31.99 -18.36 7.82
N LEU A 15 -31.99 -18.18 9.14
CA LEU A 15 -30.79 -17.74 9.87
C LEU A 15 -29.67 -18.79 9.84
N ALA A 16 -30.01 -20.08 10.01
CA ALA A 16 -29.05 -21.18 9.87
C ALA A 16 -28.52 -21.28 8.43
N TRP A 17 -29.37 -21.07 7.43
CA TRP A 17 -28.96 -21.05 6.02
C TRP A 17 -28.05 -19.86 5.71
N LEU A 18 -28.37 -18.66 6.21
CA LEU A 18 -27.50 -17.48 6.08
C LEU A 18 -26.14 -17.68 6.77
N ALA A 19 -26.12 -18.26 7.97
CA ALA A 19 -24.88 -18.58 8.68
C ALA A 19 -24.04 -19.64 7.94
N PHE A 20 -24.68 -20.65 7.35
CA PHE A 20 -24.03 -21.66 6.53
C PHE A 20 -23.44 -21.06 5.24
N LEU A 21 -24.18 -20.17 4.57
CA LEU A 21 -23.67 -19.42 3.41
C LEU A 21 -22.48 -18.53 3.80
N TYR A 22 -22.53 -17.91 4.98
CA TYR A 22 -21.41 -17.12 5.51
C TYR A 22 -20.18 -17.99 5.81
N HIS A 23 -20.38 -19.22 6.28
CA HIS A 23 -19.29 -20.16 6.51
C HIS A 23 -18.68 -20.72 5.22
N LEU A 24 -19.49 -20.93 4.17
CA LEU A 24 -18.98 -21.37 2.86
C LEU A 24 -18.20 -20.27 2.13
N SER A 25 -18.52 -18.99 2.35
CA SER A 25 -17.80 -17.87 1.71
C SER A 25 -16.54 -17.44 2.47
N SER A 26 -16.38 -17.87 3.72
CA SER A 26 -15.32 -17.40 4.62
C SER A 26 -14.24 -18.46 4.85
N THR A 27 -13.55 -18.90 3.79
CA THR A 27 -12.20 -19.45 3.95
C THR A 27 -11.19 -18.35 3.63
N PRO A 28 -10.67 -17.62 4.63
CA PRO A 28 -9.46 -16.83 4.39
C PRO A 28 -8.38 -17.83 3.97
N ASP A 29 -7.88 -17.74 2.73
CA ASP A 29 -6.75 -18.52 2.25
C ASP A 29 -5.51 -18.07 3.04
N ARG A 30 -5.32 -18.64 4.24
CA ARG A 30 -4.16 -18.42 5.10
C ARG A 30 -2.98 -19.25 4.58
N ARG A 31 -2.67 -19.14 3.30
CA ARG A 31 -1.35 -19.58 2.83
C ARG A 31 -0.36 -18.51 3.28
N PRO A 32 0.64 -18.85 4.10
CA PRO A 32 1.77 -17.95 4.26
C PRO A 32 2.32 -17.69 2.86
N TYR A 33 2.38 -16.42 2.47
CA TYR A 33 3.05 -16.03 1.25
C TYR A 33 4.51 -16.48 1.36
N GLN A 34 4.86 -17.54 0.63
CA GLN A 34 6.24 -17.97 0.48
C GLN A 34 6.78 -17.21 -0.73
N PRO A 35 7.61 -16.17 -0.56
CA PRO A 35 8.25 -15.55 -1.70
C PRO A 35 9.04 -16.63 -2.46
N PRO A 36 9.06 -16.60 -3.80
CA PRO A 36 9.85 -17.54 -4.58
C PRO A 36 11.31 -17.46 -4.11
N PRO A 37 12.05 -18.59 -4.06
CA PRO A 37 13.41 -18.63 -3.48
C PRO A 37 14.42 -17.64 -4.08
N SER A 38 14.14 -17.06 -5.26
CA SER A 38 14.94 -15.97 -5.85
C SER A 38 14.65 -14.55 -5.32
N ALA A 39 13.57 -14.33 -4.54
CA ALA A 39 13.23 -13.01 -4.04
C ALA A 39 13.99 -12.61 -2.77
N ILE A 40 14.69 -13.56 -2.13
CA ILE A 40 15.60 -13.31 -0.99
C ILE A 40 17.02 -13.68 -1.40
N GLU A 41 17.43 -13.31 -2.62
CA GLU A 41 18.85 -13.21 -2.88
C GLU A 41 19.35 -11.96 -2.17
N THR A 42 20.10 -12.20 -1.10
CA THR A 42 20.98 -11.28 -0.37
C THR A 42 21.89 -10.55 -1.36
N SER A 43 21.34 -9.54 -2.05
CA SER A 43 22.10 -8.53 -2.77
C SER A 43 22.58 -7.55 -1.72
N LYS A 44 23.86 -7.68 -1.36
CA LYS A 44 24.70 -6.72 -0.62
C LYS A 44 24.08 -5.31 -0.63
N GLN A 45 23.44 -4.99 0.49
CA GLN A 45 22.64 -3.78 0.70
C GLN A 45 23.56 -2.56 0.60
N PRO A 46 23.35 -1.65 -0.37
CA PRO A 46 23.92 -0.32 -0.26
C PRO A 46 23.24 0.35 0.93
N GLU A 47 24.06 0.92 1.81
CA GLU A 47 23.64 1.90 2.81
C GLU A 47 22.66 2.89 2.17
N SER A 48 21.63 3.30 2.91
CA SER A 48 20.63 4.31 2.54
C SER A 48 21.16 5.35 1.54
N SER A 49 20.44 5.56 0.44
CA SER A 49 20.89 6.45 -0.64
C SER A 49 21.33 7.82 -0.14
N THR A 50 22.47 8.29 -0.64
CA THR A 50 23.05 9.57 -0.20
C THR A 50 22.30 10.76 -0.80
N ASN A 51 22.38 11.93 -0.17
CA ASN A 51 21.78 13.16 -0.72
C ASN A 51 22.23 13.47 -2.16
N ALA A 52 23.46 13.08 -2.52
CA ALA A 52 23.99 13.24 -3.87
C ALA A 52 23.28 12.32 -4.89
N GLU A 53 22.94 11.10 -4.49
CA GLU A 53 22.18 10.15 -5.32
C GLU A 53 20.75 10.66 -5.56
N PHE A 54 20.08 11.18 -4.53
CA PHE A 54 18.77 11.82 -4.69
C PHE A 54 18.82 13.02 -5.64
N ALA A 55 19.83 13.89 -5.52
CA ALA A 55 19.99 15.02 -6.43
C ALA A 55 20.18 14.54 -7.88
N ALA A 56 21.04 13.55 -8.11
CA ALA A 56 21.25 12.97 -9.44
C ALA A 56 19.98 12.31 -9.99
N HIS A 57 19.22 11.62 -9.13
CA HIS A 57 17.95 10.99 -9.49
C HIS A 57 16.90 12.03 -9.89
N VAL A 58 16.76 13.11 -9.13
CA VAL A 58 15.85 14.22 -9.45
C VAL A 58 16.19 14.87 -10.80
N GLU A 59 17.47 15.03 -11.13
CA GLU A 59 17.88 15.55 -12.44
C GLU A 59 17.54 14.60 -13.60
N GLN A 60 17.54 13.29 -13.37
CA GLN A 60 17.05 12.32 -14.35
C GLN A 60 15.52 12.33 -14.46
N LEU A 61 14.83 12.48 -13.33
CA LEU A 61 13.38 12.52 -13.24
C LEU A 61 12.80 13.74 -13.96
N LYS A 62 13.43 14.92 -13.82
CA LYS A 62 13.04 16.15 -14.53
C LYS A 62 12.96 15.99 -16.05
N LYS A 63 13.78 15.09 -16.63
CA LYS A 63 13.76 14.81 -18.08
C LYS A 63 12.56 13.97 -18.52
N LYS A 64 11.89 13.31 -17.57
CA LYS A 64 10.73 12.43 -17.78
C LYS A 64 9.41 13.09 -17.42
N LEU A 65 9.44 14.29 -16.81
CA LEU A 65 8.23 14.98 -16.39
C LEU A 65 7.37 15.38 -17.61
N PRO A 66 6.04 15.24 -17.53
CA PRO A 66 5.14 15.68 -18.59
C PRO A 66 5.15 17.21 -18.81
N SER A 67 5.40 17.98 -17.75
CA SER A 67 5.51 19.45 -17.79
C SER A 67 6.47 19.97 -16.73
N ALA A 68 6.81 21.25 -16.81
CA ALA A 68 7.64 21.93 -15.79
C ALA A 68 6.87 22.31 -14.52
N ASP A 69 5.55 22.13 -14.51
CA ASP A 69 4.67 22.57 -13.42
C ASP A 69 4.59 21.55 -12.27
N PHE A 70 5.19 20.37 -12.45
CA PHE A 70 5.24 19.35 -11.40
C PHE A 70 6.18 19.76 -10.26
N THR A 71 5.67 19.66 -9.04
CA THR A 71 6.46 19.78 -7.81
C THR A 71 7.15 18.46 -7.53
N ILE A 72 8.46 18.53 -7.21
CA ILE A 72 9.24 17.38 -6.74
C ILE A 72 9.70 17.62 -5.29
N LEU A 73 9.43 16.67 -4.40
CA LEU A 73 9.89 16.68 -3.00
C LEU A 73 10.70 15.42 -2.70
N ILE A 74 11.85 15.57 -2.03
CA ILE A 74 12.66 14.44 -1.56
C ILE A 74 12.20 14.07 -0.15
N GLN A 75 11.77 12.82 0.04
CA GLN A 75 11.40 12.25 1.33
C GLN A 75 12.02 10.85 1.45
N PRO A 76 13.30 10.73 1.87
CA PRO A 76 14.03 9.47 1.81
C PRO A 76 13.26 8.32 2.51
N PRO A 77 13.21 7.12 1.91
CA PRO A 77 13.91 6.66 0.69
C PRO A 77 13.21 7.00 -0.65
N PHE A 78 12.23 7.90 -0.65
CA PHE A 78 11.35 8.20 -1.79
C PHE A 78 11.56 9.61 -2.37
N VAL A 79 11.08 9.80 -3.60
CA VAL A 79 10.88 11.09 -4.24
C VAL A 79 9.40 11.22 -4.59
N ILE A 80 8.74 12.28 -4.12
CA ILE A 80 7.32 12.56 -4.42
C ILE A 80 7.24 13.55 -5.60
N ILE A 81 6.36 13.25 -6.55
CA ILE A 81 6.04 14.08 -7.71
C ILE A 81 4.53 14.36 -7.69
N GLY A 82 4.12 15.62 -7.84
CA GLY A 82 2.70 15.99 -7.99
C GLY A 82 2.53 17.22 -8.88
N ASP A 83 1.38 17.35 -9.52
CA ASP A 83 1.02 18.47 -10.41
C ASP A 83 0.35 19.64 -9.68
N GLU A 84 0.14 19.49 -8.36
CA GLU A 84 -0.40 20.52 -7.49
C GLU A 84 0.66 21.56 -7.04
N PRO A 85 0.21 22.70 -6.45
CA PRO A 85 1.12 23.66 -5.83
C PRO A 85 2.01 23.02 -4.77
N ALA A 86 3.21 23.57 -4.59
CA ALA A 86 4.23 22.99 -3.72
C ALA A 86 3.77 22.78 -2.27
N GLU A 87 2.95 23.68 -1.74
CA GLU A 87 2.37 23.56 -0.40
C GLU A 87 1.39 22.39 -0.28
N ALA A 88 0.57 22.16 -1.30
CA ALA A 88 -0.39 21.05 -1.33
C ALA A 88 0.35 19.70 -1.44
N VAL A 89 1.29 19.58 -2.39
CA VAL A 89 2.13 18.38 -2.53
C VAL A 89 2.90 18.09 -1.25
N LYS A 90 3.39 19.12 -0.56
CA LYS A 90 4.04 18.97 0.76
C LYS A 90 3.07 18.43 1.81
N GLN A 91 1.85 18.97 1.89
CA GLN A 91 0.84 18.46 2.81
C GLN A 91 0.48 17.00 2.53
N HIS A 92 0.33 16.61 1.27
CA HIS A 92 0.07 15.21 0.90
C HIS A 92 1.24 14.29 1.24
N SER A 93 2.46 14.76 0.96
CA SER A 93 3.71 14.08 1.30
C SER A 93 3.84 13.81 2.80
N GLU A 94 3.55 14.81 3.65
CA GLU A 94 3.69 14.71 5.11
C GLU A 94 2.54 13.94 5.77
N ASN A 95 1.29 14.16 5.34
CA ASN A 95 0.11 13.65 6.05
C ASN A 95 -0.42 12.33 5.48
N THR A 96 -0.13 12.02 4.22
CA THR A 96 -0.67 10.82 3.56
C THR A 96 0.45 9.85 3.19
N VAL A 97 1.42 10.30 2.38
CA VAL A 97 2.48 9.44 1.87
C VAL A 97 3.34 8.91 3.00
N LYS A 98 3.86 9.79 3.85
CA LYS A 98 4.67 9.39 5.01
C LYS A 98 3.90 8.43 5.94
N TRP A 99 2.65 8.74 6.25
CA TRP A 99 1.83 7.88 7.11
C TRP A 99 1.66 6.48 6.51
N ALA A 100 1.36 6.39 5.21
CA ALA A 100 1.19 5.11 4.51
C ALA A 100 2.50 4.32 4.47
N VAL A 101 3.60 4.97 4.12
CA VAL A 101 4.95 4.39 4.11
C VAL A 101 5.32 3.85 5.48
N ASP A 102 5.13 4.63 6.54
CA ASP A 102 5.46 4.22 7.90
C ASP A 102 4.67 2.97 8.32
N LYS A 103 3.37 2.90 7.97
CA LYS A 103 2.53 1.71 8.24
C LYS A 103 2.93 0.51 7.42
N LEU A 104 3.19 0.69 6.12
CA LEU A 104 3.60 -0.41 5.25
C LEU A 104 4.95 -0.98 5.67
N LYS A 105 5.92 -0.11 5.99
CA LYS A 105 7.22 -0.53 6.51
C LYS A 105 7.07 -1.32 7.80
N GLN A 106 6.28 -0.83 8.74
CA GLN A 106 6.06 -1.50 10.02
C GLN A 106 5.52 -2.94 9.84
N ASP A 107 4.57 -3.14 8.93
CA ASP A 107 3.81 -4.39 8.86
C ASP A 107 4.36 -5.38 7.83
N PHE A 108 5.09 -4.91 6.81
CA PHE A 108 5.47 -5.73 5.64
C PHE A 108 6.95 -5.73 5.27
N PHE A 109 7.78 -4.78 5.75
CA PHE A 109 9.17 -4.65 5.30
C PHE A 109 10.16 -4.59 6.46
N SER A 110 11.19 -5.44 6.43
CA SER A 110 12.25 -5.41 7.44
C SER A 110 13.32 -4.34 7.16
N GLN A 111 13.35 -3.78 5.95
CA GLN A 111 14.37 -2.85 5.47
C GLN A 111 13.78 -1.88 4.46
N ASP A 112 14.47 -0.76 4.25
CA ASP A 112 14.17 0.16 3.16
C ASP A 112 14.43 -0.43 1.77
N PRO A 113 13.75 0.07 0.72
CA PRO A 113 14.05 -0.31 -0.64
C PRO A 113 15.50 0.00 -1.00
N ARG A 114 16.09 -0.85 -1.84
CA ARG A 114 17.46 -0.67 -2.34
C ARG A 114 17.58 0.49 -3.33
N ASP A 115 16.50 0.77 -4.06
CA ASP A 115 16.44 1.80 -5.09
C ASP A 115 15.63 3.01 -4.60
N ILE A 116 15.93 4.19 -5.12
CA ILE A 116 15.11 5.39 -4.92
C ILE A 116 13.79 5.19 -5.67
N LEU A 117 12.67 5.27 -4.95
CA LEU A 117 11.34 5.07 -5.51
C LEU A 117 10.61 6.39 -5.74
N ASP A 118 9.97 6.51 -6.90
CA ASP A 118 9.17 7.66 -7.30
C ASP A 118 7.69 7.45 -6.93
N ILE A 119 7.12 8.34 -6.13
CA ILE A 119 5.71 8.36 -5.74
C ILE A 119 5.01 9.48 -6.50
N TRP A 120 4.11 9.12 -7.38
CA TRP A 120 3.30 10.06 -8.17
C TRP A 120 1.97 10.30 -7.45
N LEU A 121 1.65 11.57 -7.21
CA LEU A 121 0.38 12.07 -6.68
C LEU A 121 -0.54 12.53 -7.80
#